data_AF-A0A9D6LX48-F1
#
_entry.id   AF-A0A9D6LX48-F1
#
_cell.length_a   1.000
_cell.length_b   1.000
_cell.length_c   1.000
_cell.angle_alpha   90.00
_cell.angle_beta   90.00
_cell.angle_gamma   90.00
#
_symmetry.space_group_name_H-M   'P 1'
#
loop_
_entity.id
_entity.type
_entity.pdbx_description
1 polymer ?
#
loop_
_entity_poly.entity_id
_entity_poly.type
_entity_poly.pdbx_seq_one_letter_code
_entity_poly.pdbx_strand_id
1 'polypeptide(L)'
;MPRRIVLLFFSAVLLQAQGTGVMEDWQVREMAVALEKHSRAVDALLAQLKPEEWAAQGSPELYVEQLKQTRQFNTYLTQRAQALAETPAKLSVAL
;
A
#
# COMPACT_ATOMS: atom_id res chain seq x y z
N MET A 1 18.17 -13.91 -53.61
CA MET A 1 19.01 -14.18 -52.41
C MET A 1 18.31 -13.63 -51.17
N PRO A 2 17.53 -14.46 -50.45
CA PRO A 2 16.74 -14.01 -49.30
C PRO A 2 17.30 -14.61 -48.00
N ARG A 3 18.05 -13.86 -47.17
CA ARG A 3 18.46 -14.40 -45.85
C ARG A 3 19.07 -13.46 -44.80
N ARG A 4 18.92 -12.13 -44.87
CA ARG A 4 19.63 -11.25 -43.91
C ARG A 4 18.81 -10.15 -43.22
N ILE A 5 17.51 -10.01 -43.53
CA ILE A 5 16.73 -8.85 -43.06
C ILE A 5 15.89 -9.14 -41.79
N VAL A 6 15.74 -10.39 -41.37
CA VAL A 6 14.86 -10.75 -40.25
C VAL A 6 15.52 -10.58 -38.86
N LEU A 7 16.85 -10.40 -38.79
CA LEU A 7 17.58 -10.38 -37.51
C LEU A 7 17.68 -9.00 -36.83
N LEU A 8 17.25 -7.91 -37.48
CA LEU A 8 17.41 -6.55 -36.93
C LEU A 8 16.20 -6.04 -36.14
N PHE A 9 15.03 -6.66 -36.26
CA PHE A 9 13.83 -6.23 -35.52
C PHE A 9 13.67 -6.87 -34.15
N PHE A 10 14.40 -7.96 -33.86
CA PHE A 10 14.26 -8.68 -32.58
C PHE A 10 15.02 -8.00 -31.43
N SER A 11 16.01 -7.16 -31.74
CA SER A 11 16.88 -6.54 -30.72
C SER A 11 16.24 -5.33 -30.02
N ALA A 12 15.21 -4.70 -30.61
CA ALA A 12 14.57 -3.52 -30.01
C ALA A 12 13.58 -3.88 -28.89
N VAL A 13 13.05 -5.12 -28.88
CA VAL A 13 12.09 -5.57 -27.86
C VAL A 13 12.77 -5.89 -26.53
N LEU A 14 14.05 -6.25 -26.54
CA LEU A 14 14.83 -6.54 -25.33
C LEU A 14 15.19 -5.29 -24.51
N LEU A 15 15.09 -4.09 -25.09
CA LEU A 15 15.39 -2.83 -24.38
C LEU A 15 14.24 -2.36 -23.48
N GLN A 16 13.00 -2.77 -23.75
CA GLN A 16 11.85 -2.47 -22.87
C GLN A 16 11.71 -3.46 -21.70
N ALA A 17 12.57 -4.47 -21.61
CA ALA A 17 12.62 -5.42 -20.50
C ALA A 17 13.62 -5.03 -19.40
N GLN A 18 14.33 -3.90 -19.54
CA GLN A 18 15.26 -3.40 -18.52
C GLN A 18 14.56 -2.39 -17.61
N GLY A 19 13.99 -2.87 -16.51
CA GLY A 19 13.63 -2.00 -15.40
C GLY A 19 12.39 -2.38 -14.62
N THR A 20 12.23 -3.63 -14.18
CA THR A 20 11.58 -3.82 -12.86
C THR A 20 12.65 -3.56 -11.80
N GLY A 21 13.14 -2.32 -11.76
CA GLY A 21 14.11 -1.87 -10.77
C GLY A 21 13.44 -1.72 -9.41
N VAL A 22 14.22 -1.85 -8.34
CA VAL A 22 13.80 -1.42 -7.00
C VAL A 22 13.24 0.00 -7.11
N MET A 23 12.05 0.25 -6.56
CA MET A 23 11.45 1.59 -6.62
C MET A 23 12.41 2.62 -6.04
N GLU A 24 12.51 3.76 -6.71
CA GLU A 24 13.31 4.88 -6.22
C GLU A 24 12.72 5.40 -4.90
N ASP A 25 13.59 5.88 -4.00
CA ASP A 25 13.20 6.32 -2.66
C ASP A 25 12.10 7.40 -2.66
N TRP A 26 12.08 8.28 -3.67
CA TRP A 26 11.05 9.30 -3.82
C TRP A 26 9.67 8.70 -4.13
N GLN A 27 9.62 7.63 -4.94
CA GLN A 27 8.38 6.92 -5.27
C GLN A 27 7.84 6.20 -4.03
N VAL A 28 8.72 5.54 -3.28
CA VAL A 28 8.37 4.87 -2.01
C VAL A 28 7.81 5.89 -1.02
N ARG A 29 8.44 7.07 -0.92
CA ARG A 29 7.96 8.17 -0.07
C ARG A 29 6.57 8.64 -0.48
N GLU A 30 6.33 8.89 -1.76
CA GLU A 30 5.01 9.33 -2.25
C GLU A 30 3.91 8.31 -1.95
N MET A 31 4.19 7.02 -2.19
CA MET A 31 3.26 5.94 -1.88
C MET A 31 2.98 5.84 -0.37
N ALA A 32 4.02 5.98 0.46
CA ALA A 32 3.89 5.93 1.91
C ALA A 32 3.07 7.12 2.46
N VAL A 33 3.29 8.34 1.95
CA VAL A 33 2.48 9.52 2.28
C VAL A 33 1.02 9.33 1.83
N ALA A 34 0.80 8.77 0.64
CA ALA A 34 -0.55 8.46 0.19
C ALA A 34 -1.21 7.43 1.12
N LEU A 35 -0.52 6.37 1.51
CA LEU A 35 -1.04 5.36 2.43
C LEU A 35 -1.39 5.94 3.81
N GLU A 36 -0.55 6.82 4.35
CA GLU A 36 -0.83 7.56 5.58
C GLU A 36 -2.10 8.41 5.44
N LYS A 37 -2.24 9.17 4.35
CA LYS A 37 -3.43 9.98 4.09
C LYS A 37 -4.71 9.14 4.05
N HIS A 38 -4.69 8.00 3.34
CA HIS A 38 -5.87 7.14 3.22
C HIS A 38 -6.21 6.45 4.56
N SER A 39 -5.22 5.99 5.31
CA SER A 39 -5.46 5.37 6.63
C SER A 39 -6.03 6.38 7.64
N ARG A 40 -5.60 7.64 7.61
CA ARG A 40 -6.26 8.71 8.41
C ARG A 40 -7.71 8.95 8.00
N ALA A 41 -8.03 8.90 6.71
CA ALA A 41 -9.41 9.02 6.25
C ALA A 41 -10.28 7.84 6.72
N VAL A 42 -9.73 6.62 6.72
CA VAL A 42 -10.40 5.44 7.29
C VAL A 42 -10.64 5.63 8.79
N ASP A 43 -9.69 6.18 9.53
CA ASP A 43 -9.86 6.44 10.97
C ASP A 43 -11.06 7.34 11.25
N ALA A 44 -11.21 8.42 10.46
CA ALA A 44 -12.35 9.33 10.56
C ALA A 44 -13.70 8.64 10.24
N LEU A 45 -13.72 7.65 9.35
CA LEU A 45 -14.91 6.84 9.08
C LEU A 45 -15.20 5.88 10.24
N LEU A 46 -14.18 5.20 10.76
CA LEU A 46 -14.32 4.29 11.90
C LEU A 46 -14.77 5.02 13.17
N ALA A 47 -14.40 6.29 13.35
CA ALA A 47 -14.79 7.12 14.49
C ALA A 47 -16.29 7.46 14.50
N GLN A 48 -16.97 7.43 13.35
CA GLN A 48 -18.41 7.67 13.24
C GLN A 48 -19.25 6.46 13.65
N LEU A 49 -18.63 5.29 13.80
CA LEU A 49 -19.30 4.05 14.18
C LEU A 49 -19.53 4.02 15.69
N LYS A 50 -20.75 3.62 16.06
CA LYS A 50 -21.26 3.58 17.44
C LYS A 50 -21.53 2.13 17.87
N PRO A 51 -20.49 1.38 18.26
CA PRO A 51 -20.62 -0.04 18.61
C PRO A 51 -21.61 -0.30 19.76
N GLU A 52 -21.80 0.66 20.66
CA GLU A 52 -22.77 0.61 21.74
C GLU A 52 -24.23 0.51 21.24
N GLU A 53 -24.56 1.21 20.14
CA GLU A 53 -25.90 1.13 19.53
C GLU A 53 -26.13 -0.25 18.91
N TRP A 54 -25.09 -0.88 18.38
CA TRP A 54 -25.17 -2.22 17.79
C TRP A 54 -25.44 -3.28 18.86
N ALA A 55 -24.72 -3.20 19.98
CA ALA A 55 -24.91 -4.09 21.12
C ALA A 55 -26.34 -3.94 21.71
N ALA A 56 -26.83 -2.71 21.84
CA ALA A 56 -28.20 -2.45 22.30
C ALA A 56 -29.27 -3.03 21.37
N GLN A 57 -28.97 -3.15 20.07
CA GLN A 57 -29.84 -3.76 19.05
C GLN A 57 -29.67 -5.28 18.94
N GLY A 58 -28.90 -5.91 19.84
CA GLY A 58 -28.70 -7.36 19.86
C GLY A 58 -27.67 -7.87 18.86
N SER A 59 -26.80 -7.00 18.33
CA SER A 59 -25.69 -7.43 17.47
C SER A 59 -24.69 -8.29 18.24
N PRO A 60 -24.03 -9.26 17.57
CA PRO A 60 -22.98 -10.05 18.19
C PRO A 60 -21.84 -9.19 18.76
N GLU A 61 -21.40 -9.51 19.98
CA GLU A 61 -20.25 -8.84 20.63
C GLU A 61 -18.97 -8.91 19.77
N LEU A 62 -18.86 -9.95 18.95
CA LEU A 62 -17.77 -10.10 17.98
C LEU A 62 -17.62 -8.88 17.06
N TYR A 63 -18.70 -8.19 16.68
CA TYR A 63 -18.61 -7.02 15.81
C TYR A 63 -17.99 -5.81 16.52
N VAL A 64 -18.23 -5.67 17.82
CA VAL A 64 -17.61 -4.63 18.65
C VAL A 64 -16.10 -4.89 18.75
N GLU A 65 -15.70 -6.14 19.01
CA GLU A 65 -14.29 -6.51 19.08
C GLU A 65 -13.59 -6.40 17.72
N GLN A 66 -14.26 -6.77 16.61
CA GLN A 66 -13.74 -6.57 15.26
C GLN A 66 -13.49 -5.10 14.96
N LEU A 67 -14.44 -4.21 15.27
CA LEU A 67 -14.24 -2.77 15.08
C LEU A 67 -13.04 -2.25 15.87
N LYS A 68 -12.87 -2.70 17.11
CA LYS A 68 -11.72 -2.34 17.95
C LYS A 68 -10.41 -2.83 17.32
N GLN A 69 -10.34 -4.07 16.85
CA GLN A 69 -9.17 -4.62 16.15
C GLN A 69 -8.88 -3.86 14.85
N THR A 70 -9.91 -3.50 14.08
CA THR A 70 -9.76 -2.70 12.87
C THR A 70 -9.18 -1.32 13.18
N ARG A 71 -9.64 -0.65 14.23
CA ARG A 71 -9.07 0.65 14.68
C ARG A 71 -7.60 0.52 15.07
N GLN A 72 -7.24 -0.53 15.82
CA GLN A 72 -5.85 -0.80 16.20
C GLN A 72 -4.97 -1.06 14.98
N PHE A 73 -5.43 -1.89 14.04
CA PHE A 73 -4.71 -2.19 12.81
C PHE A 73 -4.53 -0.95 11.93
N ASN A 74 -5.57 -0.12 11.79
CA ASN A 74 -5.50 1.12 11.01
C ASN A 74 -4.52 2.13 11.63
N THR A 75 -4.50 2.23 12.96
CA THR A 75 -3.51 3.06 13.70
C THR A 75 -2.09 2.56 13.43
N TYR A 76 -1.87 1.25 13.53
CA TYR A 76 -0.59 0.63 13.21
C TYR A 76 -0.17 0.93 11.77
N LEU A 77 -1.07 0.76 10.81
CA LEU A 77 -0.82 1.03 9.39
C LEU A 77 -0.42 2.49 9.15
N THR A 78 -1.13 3.43 9.77
CA THR A 78 -0.83 4.87 9.69
C THR A 78 0.60 5.16 10.19
N GLN A 79 0.96 4.63 11.36
CA GLN A 79 2.29 4.81 11.96
C GLN A 79 3.40 4.19 11.11
N ARG A 80 3.15 3.01 10.53
CA ARG A 80 4.13 2.35 9.65
C ARG A 80 4.29 3.08 8.33
N ALA A 81 3.21 3.59 7.75
CA ALA A 81 3.26 4.40 6.55
C ALA A 81 4.07 5.68 6.78
N GLN A 82 3.84 6.38 7.90
CA GLN A 82 4.64 7.55 8.28
C GLN A 82 6.13 7.20 8.45
N ALA A 83 6.45 6.13 9.20
CA ALA A 83 7.84 5.71 9.40
C ALA A 83 8.55 5.31 8.09
N LEU A 84 7.79 4.72 7.15
CA LEU A 84 8.31 4.38 5.83
C LEU A 84 8.54 5.63 4.96
N ALA A 85 7.63 6.61 5.01
CA ALA A 85 7.82 7.88 4.33
C ALA A 85 9.07 8.62 4.85
N GLU A 86 9.36 8.52 6.15
CA GLU A 86 10.57 9.09 6.76
C GLU A 86 11.84 8.36 6.33
N THR A 87 11.80 7.01 6.23
CA THR A 87 12.95 6.17 5.88
C THR A 87 12.64 5.19 4.71
N PRO A 88 12.48 5.68 3.47
CA PRO A 88 12.12 4.86 2.31
C PRO A 88 13.18 3.80 1.99
N ALA A 89 14.44 4.08 2.31
CA ALA A 89 15.58 3.17 2.11
C ALA A 89 15.41 1.79 2.75
N LYS A 90 14.55 1.64 3.79
CA LYS A 90 14.27 0.34 4.41
C LYS A 90 13.60 -0.65 3.47
N LEU A 91 12.88 -0.16 2.47
CA LEU A 91 12.18 -0.99 1.49
C LEU A 91 13.08 -1.32 0.30
N SER A 92 13.95 -0.38 -0.09
CA SER A 92 14.93 -0.60 -1.15
C SER A 92 16.10 -1.50 -0.75
N VAL A 93 16.46 -1.57 0.54
CA VAL A 93 17.48 -2.52 1.06
C VAL A 93 16.94 -3.95 1.25
N ALA A 94 15.62 -4.12 1.37
CA ALA A 94 15.00 -5.42 1.63
C ALA A 94 14.64 -6.23 0.38
N LEU A 95 14.80 -5.65 -0.82
CA LEU A 95 14.45 -6.22 -2.13
C LEU A 95 15.72 -6.39 -2.98
#